data_AF-A0A969Z6W7-F1
#
_entry.id   AF-A0A969Z6W7-F1
#
_cell.length_a   1.000
_cell.length_b   1.000
_cell.length_c   1.000
_cell.angle_alpha   90.00
_cell.angle_beta   90.00
_cell.angle_gamma   90.00
#
_symmetry.space_group_name_H-M   'P 1'
#
loop_
_entity.id
_entity.type
_entity.pdbx_description
1 polymer ?
#
loop_
_entity_poly.entity_id
_entity_poly.type
_entity_poly.pdbx_seq_one_letter_code
_entity_poly.pdbx_strand_id
1 'polypeptide(L)'
;MNLFNKEKDLILKVTNLVLLLWLIGSITIFYINLVDVIMPKPLMTYDEYRSIHCEYKTFENKEECQTFYNSYKKANENSVYRKQKIILTSLGSVIIVSATLYLLNKKKKRGIN
;
A
#
# COMPACT_ATOMS: atom_id res chain seq x y z
N MET A 1 6.92 -22.93 41.27
CA MET A 1 6.09 -22.41 40.16
C MET A 1 7.00 -21.68 39.17
N ASN A 2 7.32 -22.27 38.02
CA ASN A 2 8.18 -21.64 36.99
C ASN A 2 7.68 -21.84 35.55
N LEU A 3 6.44 -22.32 35.38
CA LEU A 3 5.82 -22.53 34.06
C LEU A 3 5.34 -21.21 33.43
N PHE A 4 4.78 -20.29 34.23
CA PHE A 4 4.26 -19.00 33.77
C PHE A 4 5.32 -18.06 33.16
N ASN A 5 6.59 -18.17 33.54
CA ASN A 5 7.65 -17.33 32.96
C ASN A 5 8.07 -17.81 31.57
N LYS A 6 8.08 -19.13 31.32
CA LYS A 6 8.40 -19.68 29.99
C LYS A 6 7.29 -19.41 28.97
N GLU A 7 6.04 -19.53 29.38
CA GLU A 7 4.88 -19.24 28.52
C GLU A 7 4.85 -17.77 28.09
N LYS A 8 5.11 -16.83 29.00
CA LYS A 8 5.18 -15.40 28.69
C LYS A 8 6.29 -15.06 27.68
N ASP A 9 7.47 -15.68 27.78
CA ASP A 9 8.57 -15.44 26.84
C ASP A 9 8.29 -16.05 25.46
N LEU A 10 7.60 -17.19 25.40
CA LEU A 10 7.20 -17.81 24.13
C LEU A 10 6.13 -16.98 23.43
N ILE A 11 5.10 -16.51 24.15
CA ILE A 11 4.07 -15.62 23.62
C ILE A 11 4.71 -14.34 23.08
N LEU A 12 5.63 -13.71 23.82
CA LEU A 12 6.31 -12.48 23.38
C LEU A 12 7.11 -12.68 22.09
N LYS A 13 7.81 -13.81 21.94
CA LYS A 13 8.56 -14.16 20.72
C LYS A 13 7.63 -14.33 19.52
N VAL A 14 6.52 -15.03 19.69
CA VAL A 14 5.52 -15.22 18.62
C VAL A 14 4.89 -13.88 18.23
N THR A 15 4.50 -13.05 19.20
CA THR A 15 3.96 -11.71 18.93
C THR A 15 4.96 -10.83 18.19
N ASN A 16 6.23 -10.83 18.59
CA ASN A 16 7.28 -10.09 17.88
C ASN A 16 7.46 -10.60 16.45
N LEU A 17 7.42 -11.91 16.21
CA LEU A 17 7.51 -12.48 14.86
C LEU A 17 6.36 -12.02 13.98
N VAL A 18 5.12 -12.09 14.49
CA VAL A 18 3.92 -11.66 13.77
C VAL A 18 3.98 -10.16 13.46
N LEU A 19 4.37 -9.33 14.43
CA LEU A 19 4.54 -7.89 14.24
C LEU A 19 5.63 -7.57 13.23
N LEU A 20 6.73 -8.33 13.21
CA LEU A 20 7.81 -8.15 12.25
C LEU A 20 7.37 -8.49 10.83
N LEU A 21 6.65 -9.60 10.64
CA LEU A 21 6.07 -9.97 9.34
C LEU A 21 5.06 -8.91 8.87
N TRP A 22 4.21 -8.42 9.78
CA TRP A 22 3.29 -7.33 9.48
C TRP A 22 4.03 -6.07 9.04
N LEU A 23 5.09 -5.69 9.76
CA LEU A 23 5.90 -4.51 9.46
C LEU A 23 6.50 -4.59 8.06
N ILE A 24 7.12 -5.72 7.72
CA ILE A 24 7.70 -5.96 6.39
C ILE A 24 6.62 -5.84 5.31
N GLY A 25 5.44 -6.45 5.53
CA GLY A 25 4.31 -6.34 4.60
C GLY A 25 3.85 -4.89 4.40
N SER A 26 3.74 -4.12 5.49
CA SER A 26 3.31 -2.71 5.45
C SER A 26 4.33 -1.82 4.73
N ILE A 27 5.63 -2.04 4.96
CA ILE A 27 6.71 -1.33 4.25
C ILE A 27 6.68 -1.67 2.75
N THR A 28 6.46 -2.93 2.40
CA THR A 28 6.40 -3.37 1.00
C THR A 28 5.23 -2.71 0.25
N ILE A 29 4.03 -2.72 0.85
CA ILE A 29 2.85 -2.05 0.28
C ILE A 29 3.10 -0.55 0.17
N PHE A 30 3.64 0.07 1.22
CA PHE A 30 3.99 1.48 1.20
C PHE A 30 4.93 1.82 0.05
N TYR A 31 6.03 1.06 -0.10
CA TYR A 31 7.04 1.30 -1.12
C TYR A 31 6.49 1.18 -2.54
N ILE A 32 5.75 0.10 -2.84
CA ILE A 32 5.17 -0.12 -4.18
C ILE A 32 4.24 1.03 -4.57
N ASN A 33 3.34 1.43 -3.66
CA ASN A 33 2.41 2.52 -3.94
C ASN A 33 3.12 3.88 -4.02
N LEU A 34 4.17 4.08 -3.23
CA LEU A 34 4.97 5.32 -3.26
C LEU A 34 5.69 5.48 -4.60
N VAL A 35 6.32 4.42 -5.11
CA VAL A 35 6.97 4.43 -6.44
C VAL A 35 5.95 4.79 -7.52
N ASP A 36 4.78 4.17 -7.50
CA ASP A 36 3.71 4.45 -8.47
C ASP A 36 3.17 5.89 -8.44
N VAL A 37 3.30 6.59 -7.30
CA VAL A 37 2.87 7.99 -7.15
C VAL A 37 3.99 8.96 -7.55
N ILE A 38 5.24 8.67 -7.20
CA ILE A 38 6.40 9.51 -7.53
C ILE A 38 6.78 9.36 -9.01
N MET A 39 6.62 8.16 -9.57
CA MET A 39 6.88 7.84 -10.97
C MET A 39 5.59 7.32 -11.61
N PRO A 40 4.59 8.19 -11.84
CA PRO A 40 3.34 7.79 -12.46
C PRO A 40 3.59 7.36 -13.91
N LYS A 41 2.88 6.31 -14.33
CA LYS A 41 2.85 5.94 -15.76
C LYS A 41 2.29 7.11 -16.57
N PRO A 42 2.87 7.42 -17.75
CA PRO A 42 2.37 8.48 -18.59
C PRO A 42 0.92 8.19 -18.97
N LEU A 43 0.05 9.18 -18.75
CA LEU A 43 -1.34 9.11 -19.20
C LEU A 43 -1.34 9.33 -20.72
N MET A 44 -2.00 8.44 -21.45
CA MET A 44 -2.16 8.62 -22.90
C MET A 44 -2.89 9.93 -23.19
N THR A 45 -2.40 10.66 -24.19
CA THR A 45 -3.15 11.77 -24.78
C THR A 45 -4.41 11.25 -25.49
N TYR A 46 -5.35 12.14 -25.79
CA TYR A 46 -6.57 11.74 -26.52
C TYR A 46 -6.24 11.12 -27.89
N ASP A 47 -5.26 11.67 -28.61
CA ASP A 47 -4.88 11.20 -29.94
C ASP A 47 -4.21 9.81 -29.90
N GLU A 48 -3.36 9.56 -28.90
CA GLU A 48 -2.78 8.23 -28.65
C GLU A 48 -3.86 7.21 -28.27
N TYR A 49 -4.76 7.59 -27.34
CA TYR A 49 -5.85 6.72 -26.93
C TYR A 49 -6.78 6.40 -28.11
N ARG A 50 -7.10 7.40 -28.93
CA ARG A 50 -7.99 7.27 -30.09
C ARG A 50 -7.39 6.37 -31.16
N SER A 51 -6.12 6.55 -31.51
CA SER A 51 -5.45 5.73 -32.53
C SER A 51 -5.33 4.26 -32.14
N ILE A 52 -5.15 3.97 -30.84
CA ILE A 52 -5.02 2.59 -30.34
C ILE A 52 -6.39 1.93 -30.14
N HIS A 53 -7.37 2.65 -29.59
CA HIS A 53 -8.61 2.05 -29.09
C HIS A 53 -9.86 2.35 -29.91
N CYS A 54 -9.86 3.43 -30.70
CA CYS A 54 -11.05 3.89 -31.43
C CYS A 54 -10.92 3.75 -32.96
N GLU A 55 -9.72 3.69 -33.54
CA GLU A 55 -9.56 3.52 -35.01
C GLU A 55 -9.86 2.10 -35.52
N TYR A 56 -9.71 1.07 -34.67
CA TYR A 56 -9.90 -0.35 -35.07
C TYR A 56 -11.29 -0.92 -34.78
N LYS A 57 -12.10 -0.22 -33.97
CA LYS A 57 -13.48 -0.61 -33.68
C LYS A 57 -14.41 0.42 -34.30
N THR A 58 -15.52 -0.06 -34.83
CA THR A 58 -16.70 0.62 -35.41
C THR A 58 -17.32 1.73 -34.53
N PHE A 59 -16.52 2.64 -33.97
CA PHE A 59 -16.99 3.89 -33.40
C PHE A 59 -17.18 4.86 -34.56
N GLU A 60 -18.34 4.77 -35.22
CA GLU A 60 -18.78 5.78 -36.19
C GLU A 60 -18.93 7.17 -35.53
N ASN A 61 -18.99 7.22 -34.20
CA ASN A 61 -19.28 8.43 -33.44
C ASN A 61 -18.12 8.89 -32.54
N LYS A 62 -17.55 10.07 -32.83
CA LYS A 62 -16.45 10.70 -32.07
C LYS A 62 -16.81 10.94 -30.60
N GLU A 63 -18.08 11.21 -30.29
CA GLU A 63 -18.54 11.48 -28.92
C GLU A 63 -18.39 10.27 -27.99
N GLU A 64 -18.56 9.07 -28.53
CA GLU A 64 -18.47 7.85 -27.74
C GLU A 64 -17.01 7.56 -27.33
N CYS A 65 -16.07 7.71 -28.27
CA CYS A 65 -14.64 7.61 -27.99
C CYS A 65 -14.17 8.67 -26.97
N GLN A 66 -14.70 9.90 -27.05
CA GLN A 66 -14.43 10.96 -26.07
C GLN A 66 -14.90 10.55 -24.66
N THR A 67 -16.07 9.91 -24.55
CA THR A 67 -16.64 9.45 -23.28
C THR A 67 -15.78 8.34 -22.65
N PHE A 68 -15.30 7.40 -23.46
CA PHE A 68 -14.37 6.37 -23.00
C PHE A 68 -13.02 6.95 -22.55
N TYR A 69 -12.48 7.92 -23.30
CA TYR A 69 -11.27 8.61 -22.89
C TYR A 69 -11.42 9.36 -21.56
N ASN A 70 -12.53 10.08 -21.37
CA ASN A 70 -12.83 10.77 -20.11
C ASN A 70 -12.95 9.78 -18.95
N SER A 71 -13.55 8.62 -19.19
CA SER A 71 -13.65 7.55 -18.20
C SER A 71 -12.27 6.97 -17.85
N TYR A 72 -11.40 6.76 -18.84
CA TYR A 72 -10.01 6.34 -18.65
C TYR A 72 -9.22 7.37 -17.82
N LYS A 73 -9.31 8.66 -18.17
CA LYS A 73 -8.67 9.75 -17.43
C LYS A 73 -9.13 9.79 -15.97
N LYS A 74 -10.44 9.74 -15.74
CA LYS A 74 -11.02 9.71 -14.39
C LYS A 74 -10.62 8.47 -13.60
N ALA A 75 -10.55 7.30 -14.24
CA ALA A 75 -10.07 6.07 -13.61
C ALA A 75 -8.60 6.21 -13.18
N ASN A 76 -7.76 6.84 -14.02
CA ASN A 76 -6.37 7.10 -13.67
C ASN A 76 -6.26 8.08 -12.48
N GLU A 77 -6.99 9.19 -12.49
CA GLU A 77 -7.04 10.15 -11.38
C GLU A 77 -7.49 9.49 -10.07
N ASN A 78 -8.57 8.70 -10.11
CA ASN A 78 -9.05 7.94 -8.96
C ASN A 78 -8.02 6.92 -8.46
N SER A 79 -7.26 6.31 -9.37
CA SER A 79 -6.21 5.36 -9.00
C SER A 79 -5.09 6.05 -8.21
N VAL A 80 -4.69 7.27 -8.60
CA VAL A 80 -3.67 8.06 -7.91
C VAL A 80 -4.14 8.41 -6.50
N TYR A 81 -5.36 8.92 -6.35
CA TYR A 81 -5.93 9.24 -5.04
C TYR A 81 -6.00 8.02 -4.13
N ARG A 82 -6.42 6.86 -4.67
CA ARG A 82 -6.46 5.60 -3.92
C ARG A 82 -5.07 5.19 -3.45
N LYS A 83 -4.04 5.28 -4.31
CA LYS A 83 -2.65 4.96 -3.95
C LYS A 83 -2.14 5.89 -2.85
N GLN A 84 -2.41 7.19 -2.93
CA GLN A 84 -2.07 8.15 -1.87
C GLN A 84 -2.71 7.76 -0.53
N LYS A 85 -3.99 7.36 -0.53
CA LYS A 85 -4.65 6.88 0.69
C LYS A 85 -3.96 5.62 1.24
N ILE A 86 -3.62 4.66 0.38
CA ILE A 86 -2.90 3.44 0.77
C ILE A 86 -1.54 3.76 1.40
N ILE A 87 -0.78 4.69 0.80
CA ILE A 87 0.50 5.18 1.34
C ILE A 87 0.31 5.71 2.77
N LEU A 88 -0.66 6.61 2.98
CA LEU A 88 -0.93 7.18 4.30
C LEU A 88 -1.31 6.12 5.33
N THR A 89 -2.21 5.19 4.97
CA THR A 89 -2.61 4.10 5.88
C THR A 89 -1.48 3.13 6.20
N SER A 90 -0.62 2.85 5.21
CA SER A 90 0.52 1.94 5.37
C SER A 90 1.60 2.60 6.23
N LEU A 91 1.85 3.90 6.05
CA LEU A 91 2.76 4.68 6.88
C LEU A 91 2.30 4.70 8.35
N GLY A 92 1.01 4.94 8.59
CA GLY A 92 0.44 4.86 9.94
C GLY A 92 0.64 3.48 10.57
N SER A 93 0.44 2.41 9.79
CA SER A 93 0.68 1.04 10.24
C SER A 93 2.16 0.79 10.57
N VAL A 94 3.09 1.26 9.73
CA VAL A 94 4.54 1.17 9.97
C VAL A 94 4.91 1.87 11.28
N ILE A 95 4.39 3.08 11.53
CA ILE A 95 4.67 3.83 12.76
C ILE A 95 4.13 3.10 13.99
N ILE A 96 2.87 2.64 13.96
CA ILE A 96 2.23 1.96 15.09
C ILE A 96 2.96 0.66 15.42
N VAL A 97 3.26 -0.17 14.41
CA VAL A 97 3.93 -1.46 14.60
C VAL A 97 5.36 -1.24 15.09
N SER A 98 6.09 -0.27 14.53
CA SER A 98 7.45 0.07 14.97
C SER A 98 7.48 0.56 16.41
N ALA A 99 6.55 1.45 16.79
CA ALA A 99 6.42 1.93 18.16
C ALA A 99 6.07 0.79 19.13
N THR A 100 5.16 -0.11 18.72
CA THR A 100 4.76 -1.28 19.53
C THR A 100 5.93 -2.24 19.74
N LEU A 101 6.65 -2.59 18.67
CA LEU A 101 7.86 -3.42 18.75
C LEU A 101 8.92 -2.78 19.66
N TYR A 102 9.14 -1.47 19.53
CA TYR A 102 10.07 -0.74 20.38
C TYR A 102 9.66 -0.79 21.86
N LEU A 103 8.38 -0.56 22.18
CA LEU A 103 7.87 -0.60 23.55
C LEU A 103 7.94 -2.00 24.17
N LEU A 104 7.59 -3.04 23.41
CA LEU A 104 7.67 -4.45 23.84
C LEU A 104 9.12 -4.84 24.16
N ASN A 105 10.06 -4.48 23.28
CA ASN A 105 11.48 -4.80 23.48
C ASN A 105 12.15 -3.92 24.55
N LYS A 106 11.70 -2.67 24.74
CA LYS A 106 12.16 -1.80 25.82
C LYS A 106 11.75 -2.32 27.20
N LYS A 107 10.54 -2.87 27.35
CA LYS A 107 10.10 -3.50 28.60
C LYS A 107 10.93 -4.73 28.97
N LYS A 108 11.31 -5.55 27.99
CA LYS A 108 12.25 -6.68 28.20
C LYS A 108 13.63 -6.22 28.71
N LYS A 109 14.09 -5.03 28.31
CA LYS A 109 15.36 -4.45 28.78
C LYS A 109 15.29 -3.84 30.19
N ARG A 110 14.09 -3.57 30.74
CA ARG A 110 13.89 -2.90 32.04
C ARG A 110 13.25 -3.79 33.13
N GLY A 111 12.88 -5.04 32.85
CA GLY A 111 12.32 -5.96 33.83
C GLY A 111 12.62 -7.42 33.48
N ILE A 112 13.03 -8.18 34.51
CA ILE A 112 13.54 -9.57 34.52
C ILE A 112 15.07 -9.64 34.40
N ASN A 113 15.78 -9.16 35.43
CA ASN A 113 16.42 -10.08 36.38
C ASN A 113 15.49 -10.21 37.58
#